data_AF-A0A3P8UJP4-F1
#
_entry.id   AF-A0A3P8UJP4-F1
#
_cell.length_a   1.000
_cell.length_b   1.000
_cell.length_c   1.000
_cell.angle_alpha   90.00
_cell.angle_beta   90.00
_cell.angle_gamma   90.00
#
_symmetry.space_group_name_H-M   'P 1'
#
loop_
_entity.id
_entity.type
_entity.pdbx_description
1 polymer ?
#
loop_
_entity_poly.entity_id
_entity_poly.type
_entity_poly.pdbx_seq_one_letter_code
_entity_poly.pdbx_strand_id
1 'polypeptide(L)'
;MGSKPEPGSVPSTREDLAAIEDEEVLNKMLDTAADFEERRLIRAALRDLLKKKRDKREQERGTRQQDLRQQGLSKGSAAGGAVSIGRASMNQQPSVNRPTAQSSPSASTALTGTPGSKASPASPPASASVPTCPAAVAPNAKNVKQMLLDWCRAKTEPYEGVDIQNFSSSWKDGIAFCALVHRFFPDAFEYSVLNPNKPRDNFQLAFSTAEKLAGCPSLLDPDDLVRMKEPDWKCVYTYIQEFYRSLVEKGLVKTKKRS
;
A
#
# COMPACT_ATOMS: atom_id res chain seq x y z
N MET A 1 64.22 9.69 -2.66
CA MET A 1 63.19 9.68 -1.61
C MET A 1 62.01 8.89 -2.14
N GLY A 2 61.91 7.61 -1.77
CA GLY A 2 60.79 6.77 -2.17
C GLY A 2 59.64 6.96 -1.18
N SER A 3 58.54 7.55 -1.64
CA SER A 3 57.34 7.73 -0.82
C SER A 3 56.73 6.37 -0.50
N LYS A 4 56.73 6.05 0.79
CA LYS A 4 56.10 4.89 1.41
C LYS A 4 54.58 5.00 1.30
N PRO A 5 53.84 3.98 0.85
CA PRO A 5 52.38 4.00 0.94
C PRO A 5 51.97 3.73 2.39
N GLU A 6 51.25 4.69 2.98
CA GLU A 6 50.58 4.56 4.28
C GLU A 6 49.42 3.56 4.15
N PRO A 7 49.28 2.56 5.04
CA PRO A 7 48.15 1.65 5.06
C PRO A 7 47.06 2.22 5.98
N GLY A 8 46.09 2.92 5.41
CA GLY A 8 45.00 3.52 6.19
C GLY A 8 43.83 4.09 5.40
N SER A 9 43.69 3.75 4.10
CA SER A 9 42.53 4.18 3.32
C SER A 9 41.34 3.30 3.66
N VAL A 10 40.60 3.72 4.67
CA VAL A 10 39.18 3.37 4.85
C VAL A 10 38.49 3.62 3.50
N PRO A 11 37.68 2.70 2.96
CA PRO A 11 36.97 2.92 1.71
C PRO A 11 35.86 3.96 1.95
N SER A 12 36.24 5.24 1.98
CA SER A 12 35.32 6.36 2.18
C SER A 12 34.82 6.93 0.86
N THR A 13 35.18 6.32 -0.28
CA THR A 13 34.67 6.74 -1.58
C THR A 13 33.39 6.00 -1.93
N ARG A 14 32.46 6.71 -2.57
CA ARG A 14 31.17 6.18 -3.03
C ARG A 14 31.31 4.93 -3.91
N GLU A 15 32.40 4.86 -4.68
CA GLU A 15 32.68 3.73 -5.58
C GLU A 15 33.11 2.47 -4.81
N ASP A 16 33.95 2.61 -3.78
CA ASP A 16 34.36 1.48 -2.95
C ASP A 16 33.17 0.86 -2.21
N LEU A 17 32.26 1.70 -1.71
CA LEU A 17 31.03 1.25 -1.05
C LEU A 17 30.05 0.58 -2.01
N ALA A 18 29.98 1.04 -3.27
CA ALA A 18 29.11 0.45 -4.29
C ALA A 18 29.60 -0.92 -4.78
N ALA A 19 30.88 -1.24 -4.62
CA ALA A 19 31.46 -2.54 -4.96
C ALA A 19 31.12 -3.63 -3.93
N ILE A 20 30.65 -3.27 -2.73
CA ILE A 20 30.31 -4.22 -1.69
C ILE A 20 28.95 -4.87 -2.01
N GLU A 21 28.97 -6.18 -2.31
CA GLU A 21 27.75 -6.96 -2.60
C GLU A 21 27.11 -7.60 -1.35
N ASP A 22 27.77 -7.47 -0.20
CA ASP A 22 27.36 -8.05 1.06
C ASP A 22 26.65 -7.03 1.96
N GLU A 23 25.42 -7.36 2.34
CA GLU A 23 24.56 -6.54 3.21
C GLU A 23 25.11 -6.47 4.64
N GLU A 24 25.67 -7.58 5.14
CA GLU A 24 26.19 -7.65 6.52
C GLU A 24 27.42 -6.76 6.68
N VAL A 25 28.25 -6.66 5.64
CA VAL A 25 29.42 -5.78 5.63
C VAL A 25 29.00 -4.32 5.69
N LEU A 26 28.03 -3.90 4.87
CA LEU A 26 27.52 -2.52 4.88
C LEU A 26 26.83 -2.17 6.20
N ASN A 27 26.05 -3.08 6.79
CA ASN A 27 25.44 -2.85 8.11
C ASN A 27 26.50 -2.74 9.21
N LYS A 28 27.52 -3.60 9.20
CA LYS A 28 28.64 -3.50 10.16
C LYS A 28 29.39 -2.18 10.01
N MET A 29 29.62 -1.72 8.78
CA MET A 29 30.23 -0.41 8.53
C MET A 29 29.35 0.72 9.06
N LEU A 30 28.02 0.60 8.94
CA LEU A 30 27.06 1.58 9.46
C LEU A 30 27.10 1.71 10.99
N ASP A 31 27.35 0.61 11.69
CA ASP A 31 27.46 0.58 13.15
C ASP A 31 28.80 1.15 13.64
N THR A 32 29.86 1.00 12.85
CA THR A 32 31.19 1.55 13.17
C THR A 32 31.40 2.98 12.69
N ALA A 33 30.61 3.46 11.72
CA ALA A 33 30.74 4.80 11.15
C ALA A 33 30.37 5.87 12.17
N ALA A 34 31.34 6.73 12.48
CA ALA A 34 31.15 7.88 13.36
C ALA A 34 30.80 9.16 12.58
N ASP A 35 31.17 9.22 11.29
CA ASP A 35 30.93 10.38 10.44
C ASP A 35 29.54 10.34 9.77
N PHE A 36 28.90 11.51 9.67
CA PHE A 36 27.56 11.64 9.11
C PHE A 36 27.54 11.38 7.60
N GLU A 37 28.52 11.89 6.84
CA GLU A 37 28.61 11.66 5.40
C GLU A 37 28.98 10.21 5.10
N GLU A 38 29.86 9.60 5.89
CA GLU A 38 30.16 8.16 5.80
C GLU A 38 28.89 7.32 6.02
N ARG A 39 28.15 7.59 7.09
CA ARG A 39 26.89 6.89 7.39
C ARG A 39 25.85 7.07 6.28
N ARG A 40 25.78 8.26 5.69
CA ARG A 40 24.90 8.57 4.56
C ARG A 40 25.31 7.81 3.29
N LEU A 41 26.61 7.70 3.01
CA LEU A 41 27.14 6.98 1.85
C LEU A 41 26.94 5.46 2.00
N ILE A 42 27.19 4.91 3.19
CA ILE A 42 26.96 3.49 3.49
C ILE A 42 25.47 3.15 3.31
N ARG A 43 24.56 3.99 3.83
CA ARG A 43 23.11 3.84 3.58
C ARG A 43 22.77 3.90 2.10
N ALA A 44 23.39 4.80 1.34
CA ALA A 44 23.17 4.89 -0.10
C ALA A 44 23.62 3.62 -0.84
N ALA A 45 24.79 3.09 -0.51
CA ALA A 45 25.24 1.82 -1.07
C ALA A 45 24.32 0.65 -0.68
N LEU A 46 23.85 0.62 0.56
CA LEU A 46 22.88 -0.39 1.03
C LEU A 46 21.56 -0.32 0.26
N ARG A 47 21.05 0.90 -0.02
CA ARG A 47 19.88 1.11 -0.90
C ARG A 47 20.11 0.53 -2.29
N ASP A 48 21.23 0.88 -2.91
CA ASP A 48 21.53 0.47 -4.29
C ASP A 48 21.70 -1.04 -4.38
N LEU A 49 22.37 -1.66 -3.40
CA LEU A 49 22.55 -3.10 -3.31
C LEU A 49 21.21 -3.85 -3.19
N LEU A 50 20.34 -3.38 -2.29
CA LEU A 50 19.06 -4.04 -2.03
C LEU A 50 18.04 -3.79 -3.15
N LYS A 51 18.07 -2.61 -3.77
CA LYS A 51 17.34 -2.32 -5.01
C LYS A 51 17.79 -3.26 -6.13
N LYS A 52 19.10 -3.40 -6.34
CA LYS A 52 19.67 -4.33 -7.34
C LYS A 52 19.27 -5.79 -7.08
N LYS A 53 19.27 -6.24 -5.82
CA LYS A 53 18.80 -7.59 -5.44
C LYS A 53 17.31 -7.81 -5.73
N ARG A 54 16.46 -6.81 -5.47
CA ARG A 54 15.02 -6.86 -5.78
C ARG A 54 14.79 -6.91 -7.28
N ASP A 55 15.39 -6.00 -8.02
CA ASP A 55 15.21 -5.87 -9.46
C ASP A 55 15.76 -7.12 -10.18
N LYS A 56 16.87 -7.70 -9.70
CA LYS A 56 17.39 -8.99 -10.18
C LYS A 56 16.38 -10.13 -10.03
N ARG A 57 15.70 -10.21 -8.88
CA ARG A 57 14.65 -11.23 -8.66
C ARG A 57 13.43 -11.01 -9.56
N GLU A 58 13.01 -9.76 -9.76
CA GLU A 58 11.90 -9.46 -10.67
C GLU A 58 12.26 -9.78 -12.12
N GLN A 59 13.49 -9.46 -12.53
CA GLN A 59 13.99 -9.77 -13.86
C GLN A 59 14.08 -11.28 -14.09
N GLU A 60 14.59 -12.06 -13.13
CA GLU A 60 14.61 -13.52 -13.23
C GLU A 60 13.21 -14.11 -13.37
N ARG A 61 12.22 -13.58 -12.63
CA ARG A 61 10.81 -13.99 -12.75
C ARG A 61 10.23 -13.63 -14.11
N GLY A 62 10.52 -12.43 -14.62
CA GLY A 62 10.09 -11.98 -15.94
C GLY A 62 10.71 -12.83 -17.06
N THR A 63 12.01 -13.07 -17.02
CA THR A 63 12.73 -13.92 -17.98
C THR A 63 12.19 -15.34 -17.95
N ARG A 64 11.99 -15.93 -16.77
CA ARG A 64 11.42 -17.28 -16.63
C ARG A 64 10.00 -17.36 -17.21
N GLN A 65 9.18 -16.35 -16.98
CA GLN A 65 7.83 -16.27 -17.54
C GLN A 65 7.85 -16.11 -19.08
N GLN A 66 8.81 -15.36 -19.61
CA GLN A 66 8.97 -15.15 -21.04
C GLN A 66 9.52 -16.40 -21.76
N ASP A 67 10.42 -17.15 -21.12
CA ASP A 67 10.93 -18.43 -21.61
C ASP A 67 9.82 -19.50 -21.70
N LEU A 68 9.00 -19.62 -20.64
CA LEU A 68 7.78 -20.45 -20.65
C LEU A 68 6.83 -20.11 -21.81
N ARG A 69 6.69 -18.82 -22.13
CA ARG A 69 5.85 -18.36 -23.26
C ARG A 69 6.48 -18.68 -24.63
N GLN A 70 7.80 -18.59 -24.78
CA GLN A 70 8.51 -18.96 -26.01
C GLN A 70 8.54 -20.47 -26.24
N GLN A 71 8.73 -21.28 -25.20
CA GLN A 71 8.65 -22.74 -25.29
C GLN A 71 7.24 -23.24 -25.67
N GLY A 72 6.20 -22.50 -25.28
CA GLY A 72 4.81 -22.76 -25.71
C GLY A 72 4.54 -22.46 -27.19
N LEU A 73 5.36 -21.63 -27.83
CA LEU A 73 5.22 -21.24 -29.25
C LEU A 73 6.11 -22.07 -30.19
N SER A 74 7.20 -22.67 -29.71
CA SER A 74 8.12 -23.49 -30.52
C SER A 74 7.74 -24.97 -30.64
N LYS A 75 6.86 -25.50 -29.75
CA LYS A 75 6.27 -26.85 -29.89
C LYS A 75 5.01 -26.88 -30.79
N GLY A 76 4.89 -25.92 -31.70
CA GLY A 76 3.80 -25.81 -32.66
C GLY A 76 4.24 -25.93 -34.12
N SER A 77 5.28 -26.70 -34.46
CA SER A 77 5.57 -27.05 -35.86
C SER A 77 6.52 -28.25 -35.98
N ALA A 78 6.00 -29.45 -35.80
CA ALA A 78 6.50 -30.67 -36.44
C ALA A 78 5.34 -31.68 -36.57
N ALA A 79 5.21 -32.22 -37.77
CA ALA A 79 4.06 -32.93 -38.30
C ALA A 79 3.65 -34.22 -37.56
N GLY A 80 2.34 -34.50 -37.64
CA GLY A 80 1.81 -35.77 -38.16
C GLY A 80 2.19 -37.06 -37.42
N GLY A 81 1.23 -37.60 -36.66
CA GLY A 81 1.29 -38.96 -36.13
C GLY A 81 0.02 -39.31 -35.38
N ALA A 82 -1.02 -39.71 -36.11
CA ALA A 82 -2.22 -40.27 -35.53
C ALA A 82 -1.90 -41.59 -34.83
N VAL A 83 -2.08 -41.65 -33.50
CA VAL A 83 -2.36 -42.91 -32.79
C VAL A 83 -3.39 -42.61 -31.71
N SER A 84 -4.61 -43.07 -31.97
CA SER A 84 -5.73 -43.11 -31.05
C SER A 84 -5.41 -44.09 -29.92
N ILE A 85 -5.20 -43.59 -28.69
CA ILE A 85 -5.27 -44.42 -27.49
C ILE A 85 -6.61 -44.15 -26.81
N GLY A 86 -7.44 -45.21 -26.83
CA GLY A 86 -8.84 -45.21 -26.44
C GLY A 86 -9.06 -44.81 -24.98
N ARG A 87 -9.99 -43.87 -24.81
CA ARG A 87 -10.60 -43.52 -23.53
C ARG A 87 -11.65 -44.58 -23.22
N ALA A 88 -11.32 -45.55 -22.36
CA ALA A 88 -12.28 -46.54 -21.89
C ALA A 88 -13.29 -45.89 -20.94
N SER A 89 -14.53 -45.87 -21.40
CA SER A 89 -15.74 -45.61 -20.63
C SER A 89 -16.11 -46.89 -19.88
N MET A 90 -16.27 -46.84 -18.56
CA MET A 90 -16.99 -47.88 -17.82
C MET A 90 -17.90 -47.19 -16.79
N ASN A 91 -19.19 -47.30 -17.07
CA ASN A 91 -20.32 -46.80 -16.33
C ASN A 91 -20.97 -48.01 -15.63
N GLN A 92 -21.21 -47.95 -14.32
CA GLN A 92 -22.23 -48.77 -13.64
C GLN A 92 -22.91 -47.95 -12.55
N GLN A 93 -24.23 -47.76 -12.74
CA GLN A 93 -25.20 -47.37 -11.71
C GLN A 93 -25.56 -48.58 -10.82
N PRO A 94 -26.29 -48.34 -9.72
CA PRO A 94 -27.66 -48.87 -9.74
C PRO A 94 -28.75 -47.85 -9.31
N SER A 95 -29.91 -48.05 -9.92
CA SER A 95 -31.22 -47.37 -9.73
C SER A 95 -31.81 -47.49 -8.32
N VAL A 96 -32.58 -46.47 -7.92
CA VAL A 96 -33.94 -46.64 -7.36
C VAL A 96 -34.85 -45.42 -7.67
N ASN A 97 -35.87 -45.68 -8.51
CA ASN A 97 -37.28 -45.23 -8.54
C ASN A 97 -37.71 -43.74 -8.39
N ARG A 98 -38.14 -43.16 -9.54
CA ARG A 98 -39.40 -42.44 -9.93
C ARG A 98 -40.44 -42.00 -8.84
N PRO A 99 -41.39 -41.04 -9.09
CA PRO A 99 -41.71 -40.35 -10.37
C PRO A 99 -42.16 -38.85 -10.37
N THR A 100 -41.90 -38.18 -11.51
CA THR A 100 -42.72 -37.25 -12.35
C THR A 100 -43.60 -36.11 -11.78
N ALA A 101 -43.38 -34.89 -12.29
CA ALA A 101 -44.29 -34.06 -13.11
C ALA A 101 -43.55 -32.76 -13.55
N GLN A 102 -43.31 -32.49 -14.85
CA GLN A 102 -44.10 -31.60 -15.75
C GLN A 102 -44.32 -30.18 -15.19
N SER A 103 -44.17 -29.05 -15.90
CA SER A 103 -43.87 -28.71 -17.29
C SER A 103 -43.89 -27.17 -17.40
N SER A 104 -42.92 -26.59 -18.12
CA SER A 104 -42.99 -25.41 -19.02
C SER A 104 -43.63 -24.05 -18.63
N PRO A 105 -43.22 -22.95 -19.32
CA PRO A 105 -43.45 -21.56 -18.94
C PRO A 105 -44.61 -20.90 -19.71
N SER A 106 -45.06 -19.70 -19.30
CA SER A 106 -45.69 -18.71 -20.20
C SER A 106 -45.98 -17.37 -19.51
N ALA A 107 -46.15 -16.36 -20.36
CA ALA A 107 -46.09 -14.93 -20.10
C ALA A 107 -47.47 -14.24 -19.96
N SER A 108 -47.37 -12.96 -19.57
CA SER A 108 -48.22 -11.82 -19.97
C SER A 108 -49.52 -11.48 -19.21
N THR A 109 -49.66 -10.17 -19.01
CA THR A 109 -50.87 -9.31 -19.10
C THR A 109 -51.61 -8.91 -17.80
N ALA A 110 -51.32 -7.66 -17.38
CA ALA A 110 -52.17 -6.52 -17.04
C ALA A 110 -53.60 -6.63 -16.43
N LEU A 111 -53.93 -5.53 -15.72
CA LEU A 111 -55.22 -4.81 -15.56
C LEU A 111 -56.01 -4.91 -14.22
N THR A 112 -56.11 -3.73 -13.56
CA THR A 112 -57.30 -3.11 -12.89
C THR A 112 -57.78 -3.64 -11.52
N GLY A 113 -58.17 -2.83 -10.52
CA GLY A 113 -58.23 -1.36 -10.37
C GLY A 113 -58.75 -0.87 -8.98
N THR A 114 -58.67 0.47 -8.78
CA THR A 114 -59.54 1.39 -7.96
C THR A 114 -59.65 1.30 -6.41
N PRO A 115 -60.17 2.32 -5.67
CA PRO A 115 -59.91 3.79 -5.70
C PRO A 115 -59.87 4.49 -4.28
N GLY A 116 -59.58 5.81 -4.26
CA GLY A 116 -59.94 6.80 -3.20
C GLY A 116 -58.78 7.21 -2.27
N SER A 117 -58.48 8.47 -1.90
CA SER A 117 -59.27 9.71 -1.90
C SER A 117 -58.39 10.98 -1.85
N LYS A 118 -58.92 12.03 -2.47
CA LYS A 118 -58.76 13.50 -2.38
C LYS A 118 -57.87 14.19 -1.33
N ALA A 119 -57.21 15.25 -1.83
CA ALA A 119 -57.22 16.67 -1.38
C ALA A 119 -55.91 17.28 -0.83
N SER A 120 -55.35 18.22 -1.61
CA SER A 120 -54.63 19.43 -1.14
C SER A 120 -55.64 20.45 -0.55
N PRO A 121 -55.21 21.46 0.23
CA PRO A 121 -54.73 22.72 -0.37
C PRO A 121 -53.71 23.55 0.47
N ALA A 122 -53.25 24.63 -0.18
CA ALA A 122 -52.92 25.96 0.37
C ALA A 122 -51.48 26.29 0.83
N SER A 123 -50.89 27.24 0.08
CA SER A 123 -49.77 28.11 0.42
C SER A 123 -50.18 29.22 1.42
N PRO A 124 -49.21 29.88 2.08
CA PRO A 124 -49.35 31.29 2.49
C PRO A 124 -48.26 32.20 1.87
N PRO A 125 -48.48 33.53 1.83
CA PRO A 125 -47.49 34.52 1.39
C PRO A 125 -46.80 35.25 2.57
N ALA A 126 -45.76 36.03 2.22
CA ALA A 126 -45.29 37.27 2.85
C ALA A 126 -43.86 37.31 3.46
N SER A 127 -43.21 38.43 3.15
CA SER A 127 -41.87 38.93 3.46
C SER A 127 -41.53 39.04 4.95
N ALA A 128 -40.24 38.89 5.31
CA ALA A 128 -39.50 39.83 6.19
C ALA A 128 -38.06 39.34 6.46
N SER A 129 -37.15 40.31 6.51
CA SER A 129 -35.70 40.21 6.66
C SER A 129 -35.26 39.74 8.06
N VAL A 130 -34.22 38.89 8.12
CA VAL A 130 -33.34 38.74 9.31
C VAL A 130 -31.91 38.51 8.81
N PRO A 131 -30.91 39.36 9.14
CA PRO A 131 -29.51 39.08 8.84
C PRO A 131 -29.03 38.02 9.84
N THR A 132 -29.06 36.75 9.43
CA THR A 132 -28.44 35.67 10.21
C THR A 132 -26.95 35.71 9.95
N CYS A 133 -26.20 35.95 11.02
CA CYS A 133 -24.75 35.90 11.10
C CYS A 133 -24.20 34.66 10.36
N PRO A 134 -23.07 34.74 9.62
CA PRO A 134 -22.46 33.53 9.11
C PRO A 134 -21.93 32.73 10.29
N ALA A 135 -22.68 31.71 10.68
CA ALA A 135 -22.19 30.63 11.53
C ALA A 135 -20.90 30.12 10.89
N ALA A 136 -19.82 30.13 11.67
CA ALA A 136 -18.55 29.56 11.28
C ALA A 136 -18.81 28.16 10.70
N VAL A 137 -18.58 28.03 9.39
CA VAL A 137 -18.67 26.75 8.69
C VAL A 137 -17.69 25.80 9.37
N ALA A 138 -18.21 24.87 10.18
CA ALA A 138 -17.46 23.73 10.61
C ALA A 138 -16.91 23.07 9.33
N PRO A 139 -15.59 22.82 9.22
CA PRO A 139 -15.05 22.22 8.02
C PRO A 139 -15.73 20.87 7.83
N ASN A 140 -16.45 20.72 6.71
CA ASN A 140 -17.18 19.50 6.38
C ASN A 140 -16.23 18.30 6.52
N ALA A 141 -16.55 17.32 7.36
CA ALA A 141 -15.66 16.20 7.68
C ALA A 141 -15.20 15.43 6.42
N LYS A 142 -16.04 15.40 5.38
CA LYS A 142 -15.70 14.85 4.06
C LYS A 142 -14.53 15.60 3.41
N ASN A 143 -14.47 16.91 3.56
CA ASN A 143 -13.40 17.75 3.02
C ASN A 143 -12.10 17.57 3.81
N VAL A 144 -12.17 17.40 5.13
CA VAL A 144 -10.98 17.16 5.97
C VAL A 144 -10.36 15.79 5.70
N LYS A 145 -11.20 14.75 5.57
CA LYS A 145 -10.74 13.41 5.21
C LYS A 145 -10.05 13.40 3.86
N GLN A 146 -10.60 14.09 2.86
CA GLN A 146 -9.99 14.21 1.55
C GLN A 146 -8.66 14.97 1.59
N MET A 147 -8.62 16.11 2.30
CA MET A 147 -7.38 16.90 2.48
C MET A 147 -6.25 16.05 3.07
N LEU A 148 -6.56 15.21 4.07
CA LEU A 148 -5.56 14.35 4.70
C LEU A 148 -5.10 13.24 3.74
N LEU A 149 -6.00 12.69 2.93
CA LEU A 149 -5.67 11.69 1.92
C LEU A 149 -4.73 12.27 0.86
N ASP A 150 -5.04 13.47 0.37
CA ASP A 150 -4.21 14.18 -0.60
C ASP A 150 -2.85 14.57 -0.01
N TRP A 151 -2.82 14.94 1.27
CA TRP A 151 -1.56 15.17 1.98
C TRP A 151 -0.71 13.90 2.06
N CYS A 152 -1.30 12.74 2.39
CA CYS A 152 -0.59 11.47 2.41
C CYS A 152 0.03 11.17 1.04
N ARG A 153 -0.78 11.26 -0.03
CA ARG A 153 -0.32 11.07 -1.42
C ARG A 153 0.83 11.99 -1.77
N ALA A 154 0.71 13.28 -1.50
CA ALA A 154 1.76 14.25 -1.80
C ALA A 154 3.06 13.98 -1.03
N LYS A 155 2.99 13.36 0.15
CA LYS A 155 4.18 12.99 0.95
C LYS A 155 4.80 11.67 0.52
N THR A 156 4.00 10.75 -0.03
CA THR A 156 4.47 9.43 -0.47
C THR A 156 4.70 9.30 -1.96
N GLU A 157 4.40 10.33 -2.76
CA GLU A 157 4.63 10.37 -4.21
C GLU A 157 6.04 9.90 -4.65
N PRO A 158 7.15 10.25 -3.98
CA PRO A 158 8.47 9.80 -4.42
C PRO A 158 8.81 8.34 -4.04
N TYR A 159 7.91 7.61 -3.38
CA TYR A 159 8.17 6.25 -2.92
C TYR A 159 7.59 5.21 -3.89
N GLU A 160 8.47 4.36 -4.41
CA GLU A 160 8.06 3.20 -5.20
C GLU A 160 7.24 2.22 -4.35
N GLY A 161 6.21 1.62 -4.98
CA GLY A 161 5.37 0.61 -4.34
C GLY A 161 4.29 1.16 -3.40
N VAL A 162 4.04 2.47 -3.39
CA VAL A 162 3.01 3.11 -2.56
C VAL A 162 1.98 3.80 -3.43
N ASP A 163 0.72 3.34 -3.34
CA ASP A 163 -0.43 4.03 -3.93
C ASP A 163 -1.55 4.15 -2.89
N ILE A 164 -1.67 5.35 -2.31
CA ILE A 164 -2.64 5.64 -1.26
C ILE A 164 -3.96 6.08 -1.91
N GLN A 165 -4.91 5.18 -2.03
CA GLN A 165 -6.24 5.45 -2.58
C GLN A 165 -7.31 5.65 -1.52
N ASN A 166 -7.10 5.08 -0.33
CA ASN A 166 -8.06 5.08 0.77
C ASN A 166 -7.33 4.99 2.12
N PHE A 167 -8.07 4.92 3.22
CA PHE A 167 -7.52 4.70 4.58
C PHE A 167 -7.67 3.25 5.05
N SER A 168 -7.82 2.27 4.16
CA SER A 168 -8.00 0.87 4.52
C SER A 168 -6.99 -0.01 3.76
N SER A 169 -7.41 -0.63 2.65
CA SER A 169 -6.60 -1.57 1.87
C SER A 169 -5.25 -1.02 1.38
N SER A 170 -5.12 0.29 1.13
CA SER A 170 -3.84 0.93 0.77
C SER A 170 -2.79 0.91 1.88
N TRP A 171 -3.17 0.58 3.11
CA TRP A 171 -2.31 0.60 4.29
C TRP A 171 -2.03 -0.80 4.86
N LYS A 172 -2.61 -1.85 4.27
CA LYS A 172 -2.63 -3.21 4.83
C LYS A 172 -1.25 -3.86 4.94
N ASP A 173 -0.31 -3.46 4.09
CA ASP A 173 1.04 -4.04 4.01
C ASP A 173 2.06 -3.30 4.89
N GLY A 174 1.63 -2.19 5.53
CA GLY A 174 2.48 -1.34 6.35
C GLY A 174 3.44 -0.43 5.56
N ILE A 175 3.57 -0.61 4.24
CA ILE A 175 4.54 0.13 3.44
C ILE A 175 4.16 1.61 3.35
N ALA A 176 2.86 1.92 3.22
CA ALA A 176 2.37 3.29 3.23
C ALA A 176 2.69 4.03 4.55
N PHE A 177 2.61 3.33 5.70
CA PHE A 177 3.01 3.90 6.99
C PHE A 177 4.51 4.16 7.03
N CYS A 178 5.33 3.19 6.63
CA CYS A 178 6.78 3.35 6.57
C CYS A 178 7.19 4.50 5.65
N ALA A 179 6.62 4.62 4.45
CA ALA A 179 6.92 5.70 3.51
C ALA A 179 6.61 7.08 4.11
N LEU A 180 5.45 7.20 4.76
CA LEU A 180 5.02 8.46 5.36
C LEU A 180 5.93 8.88 6.52
N VAL A 181 6.30 7.95 7.41
CA VAL A 181 7.23 8.22 8.53
C VAL A 181 8.62 8.56 8.00
N HIS A 182 9.14 7.78 7.05
CA HIS A 182 10.45 7.99 6.43
C HIS A 182 10.55 9.36 5.74
N ARG A 183 9.44 9.91 5.22
CA ARG A 183 9.44 11.25 4.60
C ARG A 183 9.84 12.36 5.57
N PHE A 184 9.56 12.20 6.85
CA PHE A 184 9.95 13.15 7.90
C PHE A 184 11.23 12.76 8.61
N PHE A 185 11.54 11.46 8.65
CA PHE A 185 12.72 10.91 9.32
C PHE A 185 13.47 9.94 8.40
N PRO A 186 14.14 10.42 7.33
CA PRO A 186 14.81 9.55 6.36
C PRO A 186 16.01 8.80 6.95
N ASP A 187 16.56 9.27 8.07
CA ASP A 187 17.68 8.63 8.76
C ASP A 187 17.25 7.55 9.78
N ALA A 188 15.93 7.37 9.99
CA ALA A 188 15.42 6.47 11.01
C ALA A 188 15.53 4.99 10.62
N PHE A 189 15.30 4.67 9.35
CA PHE A 189 15.39 3.32 8.80
C PHE A 189 15.51 3.38 7.28
N GLU A 190 15.91 2.29 6.64
CA GLU A 190 16.11 2.23 5.20
C GLU A 190 14.84 1.76 4.49
N TYR A 191 14.19 2.62 3.70
CA TYR A 191 12.92 2.28 3.05
C TYR A 191 13.07 1.22 1.94
N SER A 192 14.16 1.26 1.16
CA SER A 192 14.35 0.40 -0.03
C SER A 192 14.42 -1.09 0.28
N VAL A 193 14.64 -1.45 1.54
CA VAL A 193 14.82 -2.84 2.02
C VAL A 193 13.50 -3.45 2.49
N LEU A 194 12.47 -2.62 2.65
CA LEU A 194 11.19 -3.04 3.19
C LEU A 194 10.49 -4.00 2.23
N ASN A 195 9.79 -4.97 2.82
CA ASN A 195 9.13 -6.02 2.08
C ASN A 195 7.62 -5.98 2.37
N PRO A 196 6.75 -5.77 1.36
CA PRO A 196 5.30 -5.76 1.56
C PRO A 196 4.75 -7.09 2.10
N ASN A 197 5.50 -8.19 1.99
CA ASN A 197 5.11 -9.50 2.53
C ASN A 197 5.42 -9.67 4.02
N LYS A 198 5.99 -8.66 4.68
CA LYS A 198 6.26 -8.64 6.13
C LYS A 198 5.48 -7.52 6.82
N PRO A 199 4.13 -7.51 6.72
CA PRO A 199 3.32 -6.39 7.21
C PRO A 199 3.50 -6.13 8.71
N ARG A 200 3.65 -7.20 9.52
CA ARG A 200 3.91 -7.10 10.95
C ARG A 200 5.15 -6.25 11.26
N ASP A 201 6.26 -6.58 10.61
CA ASP A 201 7.54 -5.89 10.82
C ASP A 201 7.46 -4.44 10.34
N ASN A 202 6.78 -4.21 9.21
CA ASN A 202 6.57 -2.86 8.66
C ASN A 202 5.73 -2.00 9.62
N PHE A 203 4.62 -2.50 10.14
CA PHE A 203 3.80 -1.79 11.12
C PHE A 203 4.56 -1.47 12.39
N GLN A 204 5.24 -2.47 12.96
CA GLN A 204 6.04 -2.29 14.18
C GLN A 204 7.11 -1.21 13.97
N LEU A 205 7.84 -1.27 12.86
CA LEU A 205 8.89 -0.31 12.53
C LEU A 205 8.32 1.11 12.40
N ALA A 206 7.23 1.27 11.64
CA ALA A 206 6.62 2.57 11.41
C ALA A 206 6.10 3.19 12.73
N PHE A 207 5.35 2.43 13.53
CA PHE A 207 4.74 2.93 14.76
C PHE A 207 5.79 3.21 15.84
N SER A 208 6.76 2.30 16.03
CA SER A 208 7.84 2.53 17.01
C SER A 208 8.68 3.76 16.64
N THR A 209 8.92 3.98 15.35
CA THR A 209 9.66 5.16 14.86
C THR A 209 8.85 6.44 15.04
N ALA A 210 7.56 6.41 14.70
CA ALA A 210 6.66 7.55 14.86
C ALA A 210 6.50 7.95 16.34
N GLU A 211 6.39 6.98 17.24
CA GLU A 211 6.35 7.22 18.68
C GLU A 211 7.66 7.85 19.17
N LYS A 212 8.80 7.24 18.85
CA LYS A 212 10.12 7.71 19.30
C LYS A 212 10.47 9.10 18.78
N LEU A 213 10.24 9.38 17.49
CA LEU A 213 10.71 10.59 16.83
C LEU A 213 9.65 11.68 16.75
N ALA A 214 8.39 11.33 16.49
CA ALA A 214 7.30 12.28 16.41
C ALA A 214 6.49 12.40 17.71
N GLY A 215 6.63 11.48 18.68
CA GLY A 215 5.79 11.46 19.88
C GLY A 215 4.35 11.03 19.61
N CYS A 216 4.09 10.38 18.47
CA CYS A 216 2.76 9.92 18.11
C CYS A 216 2.42 8.64 18.89
N PRO A 217 1.33 8.61 19.68
CA PRO A 217 0.96 7.42 20.43
C PRO A 217 0.58 6.26 19.50
N SER A 218 0.93 5.05 19.92
CA SER A 218 0.60 3.81 19.19
C SER A 218 -0.86 3.45 19.40
N LEU A 219 -1.75 4.02 18.58
CA LEU A 219 -3.21 3.75 18.64
C LEU A 219 -3.62 2.45 17.94
N LEU A 220 -2.72 1.84 17.18
CA LEU A 220 -2.97 0.64 16.39
C LEU A 220 -1.99 -0.45 16.81
N ASP A 221 -2.50 -1.67 16.98
CA ASP A 221 -1.69 -2.86 17.23
C ASP A 221 -1.28 -3.51 15.89
N PRO A 222 0.04 -3.67 15.61
CA PRO A 222 0.53 -4.41 14.45
C PRO A 222 -0.07 -5.81 14.30
N ASP A 223 -0.24 -6.56 15.40
CA ASP A 223 -0.74 -7.92 15.38
C ASP A 223 -2.23 -7.97 14.98
N ASP A 224 -3.02 -6.96 15.35
CA ASP A 224 -4.43 -6.86 14.94
C ASP A 224 -4.57 -6.46 13.47
N LEU A 225 -3.76 -5.51 12.99
CA LEU A 225 -3.77 -5.07 11.60
C LEU A 225 -3.43 -6.22 10.63
N VAL A 226 -2.53 -7.11 11.02
CA VAL A 226 -2.12 -8.28 10.20
C VAL A 226 -3.17 -9.39 10.22
N ARG A 227 -3.89 -9.55 11.33
CA ARG A 227 -4.95 -10.57 11.48
C ARG A 227 -6.16 -10.26 10.60
N MET A 228 -6.41 -8.98 10.33
CA MET A 228 -7.52 -8.52 9.51
C MET A 228 -7.18 -8.56 8.02
N LYS A 229 -8.19 -8.86 7.17
CA LYS A 229 -8.02 -8.81 5.71
C LYS A 229 -7.67 -7.41 5.22
N GLU A 230 -8.32 -6.41 5.81
CA GLU A 230 -8.09 -4.98 5.58
C GLU A 230 -8.34 -4.22 6.89
N PRO A 231 -7.56 -3.18 7.20
CA PRO A 231 -7.73 -2.43 8.44
C PRO A 231 -8.97 -1.54 8.39
N ASP A 232 -9.62 -1.29 9.54
CA ASP A 232 -10.75 -0.35 9.61
C ASP A 232 -10.29 1.06 9.22
N TRP A 233 -10.97 1.64 8.24
CA TRP A 233 -10.61 2.96 7.72
C TRP A 233 -10.69 4.07 8.76
N LYS A 234 -11.53 3.95 9.78
CA LYS A 234 -11.61 4.93 10.86
C LYS A 234 -10.38 4.84 11.76
N CYS A 235 -9.94 3.65 12.12
CA CYS A 235 -8.76 3.43 12.94
C CYS A 235 -7.51 3.99 12.26
N VAL A 236 -7.31 3.67 10.98
CA VAL A 236 -6.19 4.22 10.18
C VAL A 236 -6.32 5.74 10.05
N TYR A 237 -7.50 6.26 9.72
CA TYR A 237 -7.72 7.70 9.60
C TYR A 237 -7.37 8.43 10.91
N THR A 238 -7.86 7.94 12.05
CA THR A 238 -7.59 8.52 13.37
C THR A 238 -6.10 8.49 13.70
N TYR A 239 -5.41 7.38 13.41
CA TYR A 239 -3.96 7.31 13.61
C TYR A 239 -3.21 8.34 12.74
N ILE A 240 -3.57 8.47 11.46
CA ILE A 240 -2.92 9.44 10.56
C ILE A 240 -3.22 10.88 10.96
N GLN A 241 -4.42 11.18 11.45
CA GLN A 241 -4.74 12.48 12.03
C GLN A 241 -3.84 12.80 13.22
N GLU A 242 -3.66 11.82 14.11
CA GLU A 242 -2.85 11.98 15.30
C GLU A 242 -1.36 12.14 14.97
N PHE A 243 -0.87 11.37 14.00
CA PHE A 243 0.48 11.53 13.47
C PHE A 243 0.69 12.92 12.87
N TYR A 244 -0.26 13.39 12.05
CA TYR A 244 -0.23 14.74 11.51
C TYR A 244 -0.19 15.80 12.61
N ARG A 245 -1.04 15.67 13.64
CA ARG A 245 -1.06 16.58 14.81
C ARG A 245 0.30 16.62 15.50
N SER A 246 0.88 15.45 15.77
CA SER A 246 2.19 15.30 16.41
C SER A 246 3.30 16.00 15.60
N LEU A 247 3.27 15.88 14.27
CA LEU A 247 4.22 16.57 13.39
C LEU A 247 4.03 18.09 13.38
N VAL A 248 2.80 18.58 13.44
CA VAL A 248 2.49 20.02 13.50
C VAL A 248 3.00 20.61 14.83
N GLU A 249 2.75 19.92 15.95
CA GLU A 249 3.22 20.34 17.27
C GLU A 249 4.74 20.42 17.35
N LYS A 250 5.45 19.54 16.65
CA LYS A 250 6.91 19.58 16.51
C LYS A 250 7.42 20.57 15.45
N GLY A 251 6.53 21.28 14.74
CA GLY A 251 6.90 22.21 13.68
C GLY A 251 7.45 21.56 12.39
N LEU A 252 7.31 20.25 12.24
CA LEU A 252 7.74 19.49 11.06
C LEU A 252 6.77 19.66 9.88
N VAL A 253 5.54 20.11 10.16
CA VAL A 253 4.55 20.45 9.14
C VAL A 253 4.15 21.92 9.30
N LYS A 254 4.41 22.71 8.24
CA LYS A 254 4.03 24.13 8.20
C LYS A 254 2.54 24.26 7.93
N THR A 255 1.75 24.50 8.98
CA THR A 255 0.36 24.96 8.83
C THR A 255 0.35 26.48 8.69
N LYS A 256 -0.37 27.02 7.69
CA LYS A 256 -0.50 28.48 7.52
C LYS A 256 -1.08 29.08 8.80
N LYS A 257 -0.25 29.82 9.55
CA LYS A 257 -0.67 30.52 10.76
C LYS A 257 -1.77 31.49 10.35
N ARG A 258 -2.98 31.33 10.89
CA ARG A 258 -4.00 32.38 10.81
C ARG A 258 -3.47 33.52 11.65
N SER A 259 -2.85 34.49 10.98
CA SER A 259 -2.47 35.77 11.55
C SER A 259 -3.69 36.64 11.75
#